data_AF-A0A818HH87-F1
#
_entry.id   AF-A0A818HH87-F1
#
_cell.length_a   1.000
_cell.length_b   1.000
_cell.length_c   1.000
_cell.angle_alpha   90.00
_cell.angle_beta   90.00
_cell.angle_gamma   90.00
#
_symmetry.space_group_name_H-M   'P 1'
#
loop_
_entity.id
_entity.type
_entity.pdbx_description
1 polymer ?
#
loop_
_entity_poly.entity_id
_entity_poly.type
_entity_poly.pdbx_seq_one_letter_code
_entity_poly.pdbx_strand_id
1 'polypeptide(L)' 'MLDLVKQVNASEKIGYEGSYTTTQTEWIGTVPIGYADGWRQSYKPISVLIEGKRFPIVGRIVIDQLMIGLDRMYPVGSL' A
#
# COMPACT_ATOMS: atom_id res chain seq x y z
N MET A 1 -2.38 8.41 6.69
CA MET A 1 -3.68 7.93 7.20
C MET A 1 -4.12 6.75 6.36
N LEU A 2 -4.41 5.61 6.97
CA LEU A 2 -4.95 4.43 6.28
C LEU A 2 -6.46 4.58 6.07
N ASP A 3 -6.94 4.36 4.85
CA ASP A 3 -8.37 4.38 4.48
C ASP A 3 -8.99 2.97 4.50
N LEU A 4 -8.22 1.97 4.08
CA LEU A 4 -8.61 0.56 4.12
C LEU A 4 -7.44 -0.28 4.64
N VAL A 5 -7.75 -1.27 5.47
CA VAL A 5 -6.79 -2.28 5.91
C VAL A 5 -7.41 -3.66 5.75
N LYS A 6 -6.72 -4.55 5.03
CA LYS A 6 -7.19 -5.92 4.83
C LYS A 6 -6.04 -6.91 4.86
N GLN A 7 -6.34 -8.14 5.29
CA GLN A 7 -5.43 -9.25 5.13
C GLN A 7 -5.67 -9.88 3.75
N VAL A 8 -4.59 -10.23 3.08
CA VAL A 8 -4.56 -10.78 1.73
C VAL A 8 -3.77 -12.08 1.78
N ASN A 9 -4.27 -13.15 1.17
CA ASN A 9 -3.56 -14.42 1.16
C ASN A 9 -2.38 -14.40 0.18
N ALA A 10 -1.53 -15.42 0.26
CA ALA A 10 -0.46 -15.62 -0.70
C ALA A 10 -1.00 -15.78 -2.14
N SER A 11 -0.22 -15.35 -3.13
CA SER A 11 -0.52 -15.43 -4.56
C SER A 11 -1.72 -14.58 -5.03
N GLU A 12 -2.20 -13.64 -4.20
CA GLU A 12 -3.22 -12.68 -4.60
C GLU A 12 -2.58 -11.45 -5.28
N LYS A 13 -3.32 -10.87 -6.23
CA LYS A 13 -2.86 -9.71 -7.00
C LYS A 13 -3.38 -8.41 -6.39
N ILE A 14 -2.49 -7.43 -6.23
CA ILE A 14 -2.77 -6.11 -5.67
C ILE A 14 -2.43 -5.00 -6.66
N GLY A 15 -3.25 -3.95 -6.62
CA GLY A 15 -3.12 -2.78 -7.46
C GLY A 15 -3.63 -3.01 -8.89
N TYR A 16 -3.57 -1.93 -9.68
CA TYR A 16 -4.02 -1.95 -11.07
C TYR A 16 -3.24 -3.01 -11.89
N GLU A 17 -3.95 -3.76 -12.73
CA GLU A 17 -3.42 -4.87 -13.55
C GLU A 17 -2.70 -5.99 -12.75
N GLY A 18 -2.85 -6.04 -11.43
CA GLY A 18 -2.11 -6.99 -10.60
C GLY A 18 -0.61 -6.73 -10.60
N SER A 19 -0.23 -5.45 -10.56
CA SER A 19 1.15 -4.97 -10.53
C SER A 19 2.02 -5.48 -9.38
N TYR A 20 1.40 -6.10 -8.37
CA TYR A 20 2.06 -6.78 -7.26
C TYR A 20 1.33 -8.08 -6.95
N THR A 21 2.09 -9.13 -6.65
CA THR A 21 1.57 -10.42 -6.21
C THR A 21 2.15 -10.70 -4.83
N THR A 22 1.29 -10.99 -3.86
CA THR A 22 1.71 -11.35 -2.50
C THR A 22 2.46 -12.67 -2.52
N THR A 23 3.56 -12.76 -1.77
CA THR A 23 4.34 -14.01 -1.67
C THR A 23 3.92 -14.87 -0.48
N GLN A 24 3.26 -14.24 0.49
CA GLN A 24 2.72 -14.88 1.68
C GLN A 24 1.41 -14.20 2.09
N THR A 25 0.80 -14.63 3.19
CA THR A 25 -0.31 -13.88 3.77
C THR A 25 0.23 -12.58 4.36
N GLU A 26 -0.28 -11.44 3.89
CA GLU A 26 0.24 -10.10 4.18
C GLU A 26 -0.91 -9.13 4.52
N TRP A 27 -0.62 -8.13 5.34
CA TRP A 27 -1.56 -7.04 5.59
C TRP A 27 -1.32 -5.93 4.58
N ILE A 28 -2.38 -5.47 3.92
CA ILE A 28 -2.31 -4.39 2.94
C ILE A 28 -3.11 -3.20 3.45
N GLY A 29 -2.45 -2.05 3.52
CA GLY A 29 -3.07 -0.76 3.79
C GLY A 29 -3.25 0.03 2.50
N THR A 30 -4.37 0.73 2.36
CA THR A 30 -4.57 1.74 1.30
C THR A 30 -4.44 3.13 1.90
N VAL A 31 -3.69 4.00 1.24
CA VAL A 31 -3.57 5.43 1.57
C VAL A 31 -4.26 6.22 0.46
N PRO A 32 -5.15 7.17 0.78
CA PRO A 32 -5.87 7.98 -0.21
C PRO A 32 -4.99 9.14 -0.70
N ILE A 33 -3.86 8.79 -1.31
CA ILE A 33 -2.96 9.71 -2.00
C ILE A 33 -2.40 9.00 -3.22
N GLY A 34 -2.34 9.70 -4.35
CA GLY A 34 -1.92 9.12 -5.62
C GLY A 34 -1.16 10.09 -6.51
N TYR A 35 -1.05 9.75 -7.79
CA TYR A 35 -0.27 10.56 -8.72
C TYR A 35 -0.91 11.91 -9.06
N ALA A 36 -2.22 12.07 -8.87
CA ALA A 36 -2.87 13.38 -8.97
C ALA A 36 -2.38 14.35 -7.86
N ASP A 37 -1.96 13.80 -6.72
CA ASP A 37 -1.40 14.54 -5.59
C ASP A 37 0.13 14.75 -5.69
N GLY A 38 0.74 14.39 -6.82
CA GLY A 38 2.17 14.56 -7.08
C GLY A 38 3.03 13.31 -6.81
N TRP A 39 2.44 12.19 -6.38
CA TRP A 39 3.17 10.92 -6.22
C TRP A 39 3.32 10.18 -7.55
N ARG A 40 4.43 10.43 -8.25
CA ARG A 40 4.64 9.86 -9.60
C ARG A 40 4.59 8.34 -9.60
N GLN A 41 3.93 7.76 -10.60
CA GLN A 41 3.86 6.30 -10.80
C GLN A 41 5.24 5.62 -10.91
N SER A 42 6.26 6.38 -11.31
CA SER A 42 7.64 5.90 -11.45
C SER A 42 8.42 5.81 -10.14
N TYR A 43 7.88 6.26 -9.01
CA TYR A 43 8.56 6.21 -7.72
C TYR A 43 8.73 4.78 -7.21
N LYS A 44 9.94 4.21 -7.37
CA LYS A 44 10.35 2.91 -6.82
C LYS A 44 11.88 2.87 -6.57
N PRO A 45 12.36 2.32 -5.44
CA PRO A 45 11.60 1.95 -4.24
C PRO A 45 11.26 3.19 -3.40
N ILE A 46 10.06 3.21 -2.81
CA ILE A 46 9.61 4.27 -1.90
C ILE A 46 8.85 3.64 -0.73
N SER A 47 8.84 4.34 0.40
CA SER A 47 8.19 3.87 1.63
C SER A 47 7.54 5.04 2.35
N VAL A 48 6.48 4.75 3.08
CA VAL A 48 5.80 5.69 3.98
C VAL A 48 6.08 5.30 5.43
N LEU A 49 5.77 6.21 6.35
CA LEU A 49 5.75 5.91 7.78
C LEU A 49 4.30 5.66 8.19
N ILE A 50 4.08 4.63 9.00
CA ILE A 50 2.86 4.40 9.77
C ILE A 50 3.31 4.11 11.21
N GLU A 51 2.83 4.90 12.15
CA GLU A 51 3.16 4.90 13.58
C GLU A 51 4.68 4.92 13.83
N GLY A 52 5.40 5.71 13.02
CA GLY A 52 6.87 5.82 13.09
C GLY A 52 7.64 4.63 12.49
N LYS A 53 6.95 3.60 11.99
CA LYS A 53 7.55 2.45 11.30
C LYS A 53 7.46 2.61 9.78
N ARG A 54 8.54 2.26 9.08
CA ARG A 54 8.65 2.40 7.62
C ARG A 54 8.06 1.18 6.91
N PHE A 55 7.16 1.43 5.97
CA PHE A 55 6.48 0.40 5.17
C PHE A 55 6.62 0.66 3.67
N PRO A 56 6.92 -0.37 2.86
CA PRO A 56 7.07 -0.21 1.42
C PRO A 56 5.72 0.03 0.74
N ILE A 57 5.73 0.87 -0.30
CA ILE A 57 4.62 0.92 -1.27
C ILE A 57 4.68 -0.33 -2.13
N VAL A 58 3.56 -1.03 -2.26
CA VAL A 58 3.40 -2.24 -3.08
C VAL A 58 2.49 -1.95 -4.27
N GLY A 59 2.82 -2.52 -5.42
CA GLY A 59 2.08 -2.28 -6.67
C GLY A 59 2.41 -0.96 -7.36
N ARG A 60 1.51 -0.48 -8.22
CA ARG A 60 1.57 0.83 -8.87
C ARG A 60 0.77 1.86 -8.07
N ILE A 61 1.31 3.07 -7.97
CA ILE A 61 0.56 4.23 -7.49
C ILE A 61 -0.50 4.55 -8.54
N VAL A 62 -1.77 4.66 -8.13
CA VAL A 62 -2.89 5.04 -9.00
C VAL A 62 -3.25 6.51 -8.77
N ILE A 63 -4.33 6.99 -9.39
CA ILE A 63 -4.64 8.42 -9.47
C ILE A 63 -4.80 9.05 -8.08
N ASP A 64 -5.58 8.40 -7.21
CA ASP A 64 -5.95 8.93 -5.89
C ASP A 64 -5.52 8.01 -4.73
N GLN A 65 -4.81 6.92 -5.02
CA GLN A 65 -4.50 5.89 -4.01
C GLN A 65 -3.15 5.21 -4.25
N LEU A 66 -2.60 4.70 -3.16
CA LEU A 66 -1.46 3.79 -3.14
C LEU A 66 -1.65 2.71 -2.08
N MET A 67 -1.02 1.56 -2.29
CA MET A 67 -1.07 0.43 -1.37
C MET A 67 0.27 0.24 -0.67
N ILE A 68 0.24 -0.18 0.59
CA ILE A 68 1.44 -0.42 1.40
C ILE A 68 1.39 -1.80 2.05
N GLY A 69 2.54 -2.46 2.13
CA GLY A 69 2.69 -3.73 2.83
C GLY A 69 2.92 -3.48 4.32
N LEU A 70 2.01 -3.97 5.16
CA LEU A 70 2.01 -3.82 6.62
C LEU A 70 2.48 -5.13 7.28
N ASP A 71 3.10 -5.02 8.46
CA ASP A 71 3.58 -6.17 9.23
C ASP A 71 2.50 -6.80 10.13
N ARG A 72 1.42 -6.07 10.39
CA ARG A 72 0.27 -6.48 11.18
C ARG A 72 -0.97 -5.68 10.79
N MET A 73 -2.09 -5.99 11.42
CA MET A 73 -3.28 -5.16 11.35
C MET A 73 -3.04 -3.80 12.04
N TYR A 74 -3.37 -2.72 11.35
CA TYR A 74 -3.49 -1.37 11.90
C TYR A 74 -4.95 -0.90 11.76
N PRO A 75 -5.49 -0.13 12.71
CA PRO A 75 -6.79 0.50 12.53
C PRO A 75 -6.81 1.45 11.33
N VAL A 76 -7.96 1.55 10.66
CA VAL A 76 -8.25 2.65 9.73
C VAL A 76 -8.07 3.98 10.48
N GLY A 77 -7.44 4.96 9.86
CA GLY A 77 -7.07 6.23 10.49
C GLY A 77 -5.63 6.30 11.01
N SER A 78 -4.90 5.17 11.08
CA SER A 78 -3.51 5.17 11.57
C SER A 78 -2.60 6.05 10.70
N LEU A 79 -1.70 6.80 11.33
CA LEU A 79 -0.79 7.78 10.72
C LEU A 79 0.65 7.31 10.75
#